data_AF-A0A353W3H7-F1
#
_entry.id   AF-A0A353W3H7-F1
#
_cell.length_a   1.000
_cell.length_b   1.000
_cell.length_c   1.000
_cell.angle_alpha   90.00
_cell.angle_beta   90.00
_cell.angle_gamma   90.00
#
_symmetry.space_group_name_H-M   'P 1'
#
loop_
_entity.id
_entity.type
_entity.pdbx_description
1 polymer ?
#
loop_
_entity_poly.entity_id
_entity_poly.type
_entity_poly.pdbx_seq_one_letter_code
_entity_poly.pdbx_strand_id
1 'polypeptide(L)'
;MYFVGIDVSKYKHDCFILNDLGEVVVSHLVIANSQTGFSVLLSNLKSLDDSHNIRIGFEATGHYTSNLKRFLENAHYSFMESNPALISKYIHSQTLRKTKNDSIDA
;
A
#
# COMPACT_ATOMS: atom_id res chain seq x y z
N MET A 1 -8.33 -16.02 -3.45
CA MET A 1 -8.06 -14.57 -3.66
C MET A 1 -6.67 -14.27 -3.12
N TYR A 2 -5.93 -13.32 -3.71
CA TYR A 2 -4.61 -12.94 -3.22
C TYR A 2 -4.58 -11.51 -2.70
N PHE A 3 -3.84 -11.29 -1.62
CA PHE A 3 -3.60 -9.98 -1.03
C PHE A 3 -2.12 -9.65 -1.15
N VAL A 4 -1.82 -8.50 -1.73
CA VAL A 4 -0.44 -8.03 -1.96
C VAL A 4 -0.23 -6.78 -1.12
N GLY A 5 0.66 -6.86 -0.13
CA GLY A 5 1.14 -5.72 0.63
C GLY A 5 2.44 -5.20 0.04
N ILE A 6 2.55 -3.89 -0.18
CA ILE A 6 3.77 -3.26 -0.70
C ILE A 6 4.15 -2.07 0.20
N ASP A 7 5.32 -2.16 0.82
CA ASP A 7 5.98 -1.03 1.47
C ASP A 7 6.81 -0.26 0.45
N VAL A 8 6.46 1.02 0.24
CA VAL A 8 6.98 1.84 -0.84
C VAL A 8 8.05 2.78 -0.32
N SER A 9 9.31 2.47 -0.64
CA SER A 9 10.46 3.33 -0.43
C SER A 9 10.97 4.00 -1.70
N LYS A 10 11.85 5.00 -1.56
CA LYS A 10 12.37 5.82 -2.69
C LYS A 10 13.01 5.00 -3.81
N TYR A 11 13.85 4.02 -3.45
CA TYR A 11 14.68 3.29 -4.41
C TYR A 11 14.27 1.83 -4.61
N LYS A 12 13.55 1.27 -3.64
CA LYS A 12 13.08 -0.12 -3.63
C LYS A 12 11.70 -0.20 -3.00
N HIS A 13 10.99 -1.28 -3.29
CA HIS A 13 9.74 -1.62 -2.65
C HIS A 13 9.83 -3.05 -2.13
N ASP A 14 9.32 -3.26 -0.93
CA ASP A 14 9.29 -4.56 -0.29
C ASP A 14 7.85 -5.09 -0.39
N CYS A 15 7.68 -6.25 -1.02
CA CYS A 15 6.39 -6.84 -1.33
C CYS A 15 6.18 -8.15 -0.57
N PHE A 16 4.93 -8.40 -0.22
CA PHE A 16 4.47 -9.58 0.51
C PHE A 16 3.12 -10.04 -0.04
N ILE A 17 2.92 -11.36 -0.19
CA ILE A 17 1.70 -11.92 -0.79
C ILE A 17 1.11 -13.00 0.11
N LEU A 18 -0.17 -12.84 0.43
CA LEU A 18 -1.01 -13.81 1.13
C LEU A 18 -2.08 -14.37 0.19
N ASN A 19 -2.50 -15.61 0.44
CA ASN A 19 -3.78 -16.11 -0.07
C ASN A 19 -4.95 -15.75 0.87
N ASP A 20 -6.15 -16.17 0.52
CA ASP A 20 -7.38 -15.96 1.28
C ASP A 20 -7.49 -16.80 2.56
N LEU A 21 -6.66 -17.83 2.69
CA LEU A 21 -6.49 -18.59 3.92
C LEU A 21 -5.49 -17.93 4.89
N GLY A 22 -4.86 -16.82 4.48
CA GLY A 22 -3.84 -16.13 5.26
C GLY A 22 -2.46 -16.80 5.21
N GLU A 23 -2.27 -17.74 4.29
CA GLU A 23 -0.98 -18.41 4.08
C GLU A 23 -0.07 -17.54 3.23
N VAL A 24 1.23 -17.59 3.54
CA VAL A 24 2.25 -16.82 2.84
C VAL A 24 2.61 -17.50 1.54
N VAL A 25 2.31 -16.83 0.42
CA VAL A 25 2.66 -17.28 -0.93
C VAL A 25 4.02 -16.74 -1.34
N VAL A 26 4.27 -15.46 -1.02
CA VAL A 26 5.56 -14.80 -1.21
C VAL A 26 5.91 -14.06 0.07
N SER A 27 6.92 -14.55 0.78
CA SER A 27 7.32 -14.04 2.10
C SER A 27 8.12 -12.74 2.03
N HIS A 28 8.90 -12.55 0.97
CA HIS A 28 9.67 -11.32 0.76
C HIS A 28 10.08 -11.19 -0.70
N LEU A 29 9.62 -10.14 -1.36
CA LEU A 29 10.06 -9.78 -2.71
C LEU A 29 10.50 -8.32 -2.72
N VAL A 30 11.77 -8.07 -3.00
CA VAL A 30 12.30 -6.72 -3.14
C VAL A 30 12.38 -6.36 -4.61
N ILE A 31 11.72 -5.28 -5.00
CA ILE A 31 11.78 -4.73 -6.35
C ILE A 31 12.44 -3.35 -6.32
N ALA A 32 13.22 -3.03 -7.35
CA ALA A 32 13.71 -1.66 -7.53
C ALA A 32 12.58 -0.74 -8.01
N ASN A 33 12.64 0.55 -7.66
CA ASN A 33 11.77 1.59 -8.23
C ASN A 33 12.22 1.94 -9.66
N SER A 34 12.11 0.95 -10.55
CA SER A 34 12.51 1.02 -11.96
C SER A 34 11.63 0.12 -12.80
N GLN A 35 11.62 0.34 -14.12
CA GLN A 35 10.83 -0.47 -15.04
C GLN A 35 11.14 -1.98 -14.92
N THR A 36 12.43 -2.34 -14.74
CA THR A 36 12.84 -3.73 -14.57
C THR A 36 12.28 -4.33 -13.29
N GLY A 37 12.33 -3.59 -12.17
CA GLY A 37 11.75 -4.04 -10.90
C GLY A 37 10.24 -4.23 -10.99
N PHE A 38 9.55 -3.32 -11.68
CA PHE A 38 8.11 -3.43 -11.92
C PHE A 38 7.73 -4.62 -12.81
N SER A 39 8.54 -4.93 -13.82
CA SER A 39 8.35 -6.13 -14.63
C SER A 39 8.48 -7.41 -13.80
N VAL A 40 9.40 -7.45 -12.83
CA VAL A 40 9.50 -8.58 -11.88
C VAL A 40 8.24 -8.72 -11.04
N LEU A 41 7.70 -7.61 -10.51
CA LEU A 41 6.44 -7.61 -9.79
C LEU A 41 5.30 -8.16 -10.67
N LEU A 42 5.16 -7.67 -11.89
CA LEU A 42 4.11 -8.10 -12.81
C LEU A 42 4.20 -9.59 -13.14
N SER A 43 5.40 -10.12 -13.36
CA SER A 43 5.59 -11.56 -13.58
C SER A 43 5.14 -12.39 -12.38
N ASN A 44 5.43 -11.93 -11.16
CA ASN A 44 4.93 -12.58 -9.94
C ASN A 44 3.40 -12.52 -9.88
N LEU A 45 2.79 -11.36 -10.13
CA LEU A 45 1.33 -11.21 -10.12
C LEU A 45 0.65 -12.11 -11.15
N LYS A 46 1.21 -12.24 -12.36
CA LYS A 46 0.69 -13.13 -13.42
C LYS A 46 0.89 -14.61 -13.13
N SER A 47 1.87 -14.96 -12.28
CA SER A 47 2.07 -16.35 -11.84
C SER A 47 1.00 -16.81 -10.84
N LEU A 48 0.33 -15.86 -10.19
CA LEU A 48 -0.81 -16.10 -9.33
C LEU A 48 -2.05 -16.20 -10.23
N ASP A 49 -2.36 -17.42 -10.65
CA ASP A 49 -3.48 -17.82 -11.52
C ASP A 49 -4.58 -16.75 -11.74
N ASP A 50 -4.79 -16.38 -13.01
CA ASP A 50 -5.68 -15.29 -13.49
C ASP A 50 -7.14 -15.40 -13.01
N SER A 51 -7.55 -16.57 -12.52
CA SER A 51 -8.88 -16.79 -11.93
C SER A 51 -9.06 -16.11 -10.56
N HIS A 52 -7.97 -15.74 -9.88
CA HIS A 52 -8.01 -15.19 -8.53
C HIS A 52 -8.05 -13.67 -8.55
N ASN A 53 -9.04 -13.10 -7.85
CA ASN A 53 -9.09 -11.68 -7.55
C ASN A 53 -7.80 -11.27 -6.79
N ILE A 54 -7.02 -10.33 -7.31
CA ILE A 54 -5.79 -9.81 -6.66
C ILE A 54 -6.10 -8.43 -6.09
N ARG A 55 -5.88 -8.27 -4.78
CA ARG A 55 -6.06 -7.00 -4.07
C ARG A 55 -4.71 -6.45 -3.62
N ILE A 56 -4.34 -5.29 -4.13
CA ILE A 56 -3.04 -4.66 -3.84
C ILE A 56 -3.23 -3.50 -2.87
N GLY A 57 -2.45 -3.49 -1.79
CA GLY A 57 -2.40 -2.43 -0.79
C GLY A 57 -1.00 -1.82 -0.70
N PHE A 58 -0.93 -0.49 -0.66
CA PHE A 58 0.31 0.25 -0.47
C PHE A 58 0.36 0.89 0.91
N GLU A 59 1.51 0.77 1.56
CA GLU A 59 1.92 1.67 2.62
C GLU A 59 2.76 2.81 2.01
N ALA A 60 2.10 3.93 1.73
CA ALA A 60 2.73 5.02 0.99
C ALA A 60 3.53 5.94 1.91
N THR A 61 4.85 5.89 1.75
CA THR A 61 5.77 6.85 2.36
C THR A 61 6.09 7.98 1.37
N GLY A 62 5.38 9.11 1.50
CA GLY A 62 5.63 10.30 0.67
C GLY A 62 5.10 10.19 -0.77
N HIS A 63 5.86 10.69 -1.74
CA HIS A 63 5.44 10.78 -3.16
C HIS A 63 6.00 9.66 -4.05
N TYR A 64 6.66 8.65 -3.48
CA TYR A 64 7.36 7.60 -4.24
C TYR A 64 6.45 6.54 -4.87
N THR A 65 5.15 6.55 -4.55
CA THR A 65 4.15 5.63 -5.12
C THR A 65 3.74 5.93 -6.56
N SER A 66 4.01 7.14 -7.08
CA SER A 66 3.48 7.60 -8.38
C SER A 66 3.84 6.71 -9.56
N ASN A 67 5.10 6.29 -9.68
CA ASN A 67 5.56 5.42 -10.76
C ASN A 67 4.92 4.03 -10.69
N LEU A 68 4.85 3.46 -9.48
CA LEU A 68 4.25 2.15 -9.23
C LEU A 68 2.75 2.16 -9.54
N LYS A 69 2.02 3.21 -9.11
CA LYS A 69 0.60 3.40 -9.41
C LYS A 69 0.33 3.39 -10.91
N ARG A 70 1.05 4.24 -11.64
CA ARG A 70 0.91 4.33 -13.10
C ARG A 70 1.22 3.01 -13.80
N PHE A 71 2.23 2.29 -13.31
CA PHE A 71 2.56 0.97 -13.84
C PHE A 71 1.42 -0.05 -13.63
N LEU A 72 0.84 -0.10 -12.42
CA LEU A 72 -0.27 -1.01 -12.13
C LEU A 72 -1.56 -0.64 -12.88
N GLU A 73 -1.87 0.66 -13.01
CA GLU A 73 -3.00 1.16 -13.82
C GLU A 73 -2.87 0.71 -15.28
N ASN A 74 -1.68 0.87 -15.87
CA ASN A 74 -1.40 0.42 -17.24
C ASN A 74 -1.47 -1.11 -17.39
N ALA A 75 -1.22 -1.85 -16.31
CA ALA A 75 -1.36 -3.30 -16.26
C ALA A 75 -2.77 -3.77 -15.84
N HIS A 76 -3.73 -2.84 -15.73
CA HIS A 76 -5.14 -3.10 -15.35
C HIS A 76 -5.34 -3.68 -13.95
N TYR A 77 -4.45 -3.38 -13.01
CA TYR A 77 -4.62 -3.73 -11.60
C TYR A 77 -5.23 -2.58 -10.80
N SER A 78 -6.17 -2.93 -9.91
CA SER A 78 -6.69 -2.01 -8.89
C SER A 78 -5.84 -2.08 -7.62
N PHE A 79 -5.72 -0.96 -6.91
CA PHE A 79 -4.97 -0.87 -5.66
C PHE A 79 -5.61 0.10 -4.68
N MET A 80 -5.26 -0.05 -3.40
CA MET A 80 -5.58 0.88 -2.33
C MET A 80 -4.30 1.46 -1.74
N GLU A 81 -4.31 2.74 -1.41
CA GLU A 81 -3.20 3.41 -0.76
C GLU A 81 -3.58 3.83 0.66
N SER A 82 -2.75 3.47 1.64
CA SER A 82 -2.84 3.95 3.01
C SER A 82 -1.57 4.73 3.33
N ASN A 83 -1.72 5.96 3.82
CA ASN A 83 -0.62 6.75 4.36
C ASN A 83 -0.89 6.97 5.86
N PRO A 84 -0.23 6.21 6.74
CA PRO A 84 -0.44 6.31 8.19
C PRO A 84 -0.24 7.73 8.73
N ALA A 85 0.66 8.52 8.16
CA ALA A 85 0.88 9.91 8.59
C ALA A 85 -0.28 10.83 8.19
N LEU A 86 -0.87 10.66 7.00
CA LEU A 86 -2.07 11.40 6.61
C LEU A 86 -3.30 10.96 7.40
N ILE A 87 -3.44 9.66 7.65
CA ILE A 87 -4.51 9.12 8.50
C ILE A 87 -4.40 9.66 9.92
N SER A 88 -3.21 9.64 10.52
CA SER A 88 -2.97 10.20 11.85
C SER A 88 -3.27 11.70 11.90
N LYS A 89 -2.80 12.49 10.92
CA LYS A 89 -3.11 13.92 10.82
C LYS A 89 -4.61 14.19 10.67
N TYR A 90 -5.31 13.37 9.88
CA TYR A 90 -6.75 13.47 9.69
C TYR A 90 -7.52 13.12 10.98
N ILE A 91 -7.14 12.06 11.68
CA ILE A 91 -7.74 11.72 12.98
C ILE A 91 -7.55 12.88 13.97
N HIS A 92 -6.32 13.39 14.08
CA HIS A 92 -6.04 14.54 14.95
C HIS A 92 -6.87 15.78 14.55
N SER A 93 -6.99 16.09 13.26
CA SER A 93 -7.78 17.24 12.80
C SER A 93 -9.27 17.10 13.05
N GLN A 94 -9.82 15.88 13.02
CA GLN A 94 -11.21 15.62 13.37
C GLN A 94 -11.47 15.65 14.88
N THR A 95 -10.47 15.31 15.69
CA THR A 95 -10.56 15.40 17.16
C THR A 95 -10.39 16.83 17.71
N LEU A 96 -10.14 17.84 16.85
CA LEU A 96 -10.05 19.27 17.21
C LEU A 96 -11.39 19.93 17.60
N ARG A 97 -12.43 19.18 18.01
CA ARG A 97 -13.39 19.78 18.95
C ARG A 97 -12.66 20.02 20.26
N LYS A 98 -12.00 21.19 20.34
CA LYS A 98 -11.85 21.89 21.60
C LYS A 98 -13.26 22.13 22.12
N THR A 99 -13.81 21.19 22.89
CA THR A 99 -14.83 21.53 23.85
C THR A 99 -14.15 22.54 24.76
N LYS A 100 -14.40 23.83 24.52
CA LYS A 100 -14.12 24.87 25.50
C LYS A 100 -14.91 24.45 26.73
N ASN A 101 -14.25 23.85 27.70
CA ASN A 101 -14.75 23.87 29.06
C ASN A 101 -14.33 25.24 29.59
N ASP A 102 -15.16 26.25 29.35
CA ASP A 102 -15.11 27.45 30.18
C ASP A 102 -15.49 27.03 31.61
N SER A 103 -14.71 27.51 32.58
CA SER A 103 -14.78 27.28 34.03
C SER A 103 -14.09 26.00 34.56
N ILE A 104 -12.92 26.17 35.17
CA ILE A 104 -12.71 26.25 36.64
C ILE A 104 -11.18 26.31 36.86
N ASP A 105 -10.67 27.50 37.13
CA ASP A 105 -9.51 27.70 38.02
C ASP A 105 -9.77 29.04 38.74
N ALA A 106 -10.20 28.90 40.00
CA ALA A 106 -10.31 29.86 41.11
C ALA A 106 -10.67 31.33 40.83
#